data_AF-A0A6M0AG42-F1
#
_entry.id   AF-A0A6M0AG42-F1
#
_cell.length_a   1.000
_cell.length_b   1.000
_cell.length_c   1.000
_cell.angle_alpha   90.00
_cell.angle_beta   90.00
_cell.angle_gamma   90.00
#
_symmetry.space_group_name_H-M   'P 1'
#
loop_
_entity.id
_entity.type
_entity.pdbx_description
1 polymer ?
#
loop_
_entity_poly.entity_id
_entity_poly.type
_entity_poly.pdbx_seq_one_letter_code
_entity_poly.pdbx_strand_id
1 'polypeptide(L)' 'IAYIFVDGTKIWSDAIDGKDGVGVDFTVSSTVQKGSVVDFALAPGNSDYFDKSTFTISIIGLL' A
#
# COMPACT_ATOMS: atom_id res chain seq x y z
N ILE A 1 1.53 -6.63 6.05
CA ILE A 1 2.08 -6.44 4.69
C ILE A 1 1.18 -5.46 3.95
N ALA A 2 1.77 -4.40 3.40
CA ALA A 2 1.06 -3.42 2.58
C ALA A 2 1.20 -3.75 1.09
N TYR A 3 0.15 -3.46 0.31
CA TYR A 3 0.09 -3.73 -1.12
C TYR A 3 -0.56 -2.59 -1.89
N ILE A 4 -0.14 -2.44 -3.15
CA ILE A 4 -0.85 -1.63 -4.14
C ILE A 4 -1.09 -2.45 -5.39
N PHE A 5 -2.32 -2.38 -5.89
CA PHE A 5 -2.73 -2.97 -7.15
C PHE A 5 -3.26 -1.91 -8.10
N VAL A 6 -3.01 -2.11 -9.39
CA VAL A 6 -3.65 -1.38 -10.49
C VAL A 6 -4.29 -2.40 -11.40
N ASP A 7 -5.59 -2.31 -11.60
CA ASP A 7 -6.37 -3.24 -12.43
C ASP A 7 -6.14 -4.71 -12.06
N GLY A 8 -6.08 -4.99 -10.75
CA GLY A 8 -5.82 -6.32 -10.19
C GLY A 8 -4.35 -6.77 -10.24
N THR A 9 -3.45 -6.01 -10.88
CA THR A 9 -2.02 -6.31 -10.94
C THR A 9 -1.28 -5.65 -9.78
N LYS A 10 -0.55 -6.42 -8.98
CA LYS A 10 0.28 -5.89 -7.90
C LYS A 10 1.45 -5.09 -8.47
N ILE A 11 1.53 -3.80 -8.13
CA ILE A 11 2.63 -2.92 -8.55
C ILE A 11 3.63 -2.64 -7.42
N TRP A 12 3.21 -2.83 -6.16
CA TRP A 12 4.06 -2.60 -5.01
C TRP A 12 3.63 -3.46 -3.82
N SER A 13 4.58 -3.86 -2.99
CA SER A 13 4.33 -4.44 -1.68
C SER A 13 5.53 -4.30 -0.76
N ASP A 14 5.27 -4.10 0.53
CA ASP A 14 6.31 -4.16 1.55
C ASP A 14 5.81 -4.78 2.87
N ALA A 15 6.72 -5.50 3.53
CA ALA A 15 6.49 -6.06 4.84
C ALA A 15 6.96 -5.05 5.90
N ILE A 16 6.03 -4.64 6.76
CA ILE A 16 6.33 -3.82 7.94
C ILE A 16 6.57 -4.80 9.10
N ASP A 17 7.71 -4.67 9.77
CA ASP A 17 8.04 -5.50 10.93
C ASP A 17 7.07 -5.20 12.09
N GLY A 18 6.68 -6.21 12.86
CA GLY A 18 5.73 -6.01 13.96
C GLY A 18 6.27 -5.21 15.15
N LYS A 19 7.58 -4.95 15.18
CA LYS A 19 8.22 -4.04 16.15
C LYS A 19 8.54 -2.68 15.54
N ASP A 20 8.15 -2.43 14.29
CA ASP A 20 8.33 -1.15 13.65
C ASP A 20 7.29 -0.14 14.19
N GLY A 21 7.78 0.87 14.91
CA GLY A 21 6.98 1.97 15.42
C GLY A 21 6.83 3.15 14.44
N VAL A 22 7.43 3.06 13.26
CA VAL A 22 7.47 4.13 12.26
C VAL A 22 6.57 3.81 11.07
N GLY A 23 6.71 2.61 10.49
CA GLY A 23 6.00 2.20 9.28
C GLY A 23 6.79 2.49 8.00
N VAL A 24 6.07 2.61 6.88
CA VAL A 24 6.69 2.77 5.55
C VAL A 24 6.09 3.94 4.79
N ASP A 25 6.96 4.85 4.33
CA ASP A 25 6.63 5.88 3.35
C ASP A 25 7.18 5.46 1.99
N PHE A 26 6.35 5.51 0.96
CA PHE A 26 6.76 5.09 -0.38
C PHE A 26 6.09 5.92 -1.47
N THR A 27 6.65 5.86 -2.68
CA THR A 27 6.05 6.41 -3.90
C THR A 27 6.22 5.40 -5.01
N VAL A 28 5.13 5.08 -5.71
CA VAL A 28 5.12 4.19 -6.87
C VAL A 28 4.47 4.90 -8.04
N SER A 29 5.06 4.76 -9.23
CA SER A 29 4.50 5.30 -10.47
C SER A 29 3.86 4.16 -11.27
N SER A 30 2.64 4.38 -11.74
CA SER A 30 1.95 3.49 -12.67
C SER A 30 1.17 4.31 -13.67
N THR A 31 1.10 3.83 -14.91
CA THR A 31 0.16 4.36 -15.89
C THR A 31 -1.25 3.89 -15.51
N VAL A 32 -2.20 4.82 -15.46
CA VAL A 32 -3.62 4.55 -15.27
C VAL A 32 -4.41 5.20 -16.40
N GLN A 33 -5.56 4.62 -16.73
CA GLN A 33 -6.48 5.18 -17.71
C GLN A 33 -7.86 5.37 -17.08
N LYS A 34 -8.74 6.08 -17.79
CA LYS A 34 -10.12 6.26 -17.33
C LYS A 34 -10.76 4.89 -17.13
N GLY A 35 -11.23 4.64 -15.90
CA GLY A 35 -11.86 3.38 -15.51
C GLY A 35 -10.91 2.38 -14.85
N SER A 36 -9.60 2.66 -14.77
CA SER A 36 -8.69 1.85 -13.97
C SER A 36 -9.05 1.91 -12.48
N VAL A 37 -8.81 0.80 -11.79
CA VAL A 37 -8.99 0.66 -10.34
C VAL A 37 -7.63 0.63 -9.66
N VAL A 38 -7.47 1.44 -8.63
CA VAL A 38 -6.27 1.46 -7.77
C VAL A 38 -6.67 0.99 -6.38
N ASP A 39 -6.17 -0.17 -5.97
CA ASP A 39 -6.47 -0.77 -4.67
C ASP A 39 -5.28 -0.65 -3.73
N PHE A 40 -5.56 -0.23 -2.50
CA PHE A 40 -4.61 -0.22 -1.39
C PHE A 40 -5.07 -1.24 -0.37
N ALA A 41 -4.22 -2.22 -0.07
CA ALA A 41 -4.59 -3.33 0.80
C ALA A 41 -3.57 -3.55 1.91
N LEU A 42 -4.07 -3.92 3.08
CA LEU A 42 -3.29 -4.42 4.20
C LEU A 42 -3.66 -5.88 4.42
N ALA A 43 -2.69 -6.78 4.28
CA ALA A 43 -2.84 -8.16 4.72
C ALA A 43 -2.06 -8.36 6.02
N PRO A 44 -2.67 -8.96 7.06
CA PRO A 44 -1.92 -9.36 8.24
C PRO A 44 -0.81 -10.34 7.83
N GLY A 45 0.37 -10.14 8.40
CA GLY A 45 1.45 -11.12 8.35
C GLY A 45 1.31 -12.08 9.53
N ASN A 46 2.38 -12.22 10.30
CA ASN A 46 2.27 -12.82 11.63
C ASN A 46 1.61 -11.82 12.58
N SER A 47 0.87 -12.34 13.56
CA SER A 47 0.35 -11.54 14.67
C SER A 47 1.51 -11.06 15.53
N ASP A 48 1.64 -9.75 15.70
CA ASP A 48 2.59 -9.10 16.60
C ASP A 48 1.95 -8.62 17.92
N TYR A 49 0.64 -8.87 18.09
CA TYR A 49 -0.20 -8.43 19.22
C TYR A 49 -0.41 -6.92 19.32
N PHE A 50 -0.17 -6.18 18.22
CA PHE A 50 -0.48 -4.77 18.10
C PHE A 50 -1.65 -4.56 17.14
N ASP A 51 -2.81 -4.22 17.68
CA ASP A 51 -4.03 -4.06 16.89
C ASP A 51 -4.18 -2.62 16.39
N LYS A 52 -3.31 -2.17 15.46
CA LYS A 52 -3.56 -0.94 14.71
C LYS A 52 -2.70 -0.83 13.45
N SER A 53 -3.31 -0.38 12.36
CA SER A 53 -2.58 0.17 11.21
C SER A 53 -3.26 1.46 10.76
N THR A 54 -2.46 2.46 10.42
CA THR A 54 -2.91 3.71 9.78
C THR A 54 -2.31 3.75 8.38
N PHE A 55 -3.10 4.09 7.38
CA PHE A 55 -2.61 4.34 6.03
C PHE A 55 -3.11 5.71 5.55
N THR A 56 -2.24 6.43 4.83
CA THR A 56 -2.56 7.71 4.22
C THR A 56 -2.13 7.64 2.75
N ILE A 57 -2.98 8.12 1.84
CA ILE A 57 -2.74 8.02 0.40
C ILE A 57 -2.87 9.40 -0.23
N SER A 58 -1.97 9.69 -1.16
CA SER A 58 -2.09 10.79 -2.11
C SER A 58 -1.94 10.26 -3.52
N ILE A 59 -2.85 10.64 -4.42
CA ILE A 59 -2.74 10.35 -5.85
C ILE A 59 -2.33 11.66 -6.52
N ILE A 60 -1.16 11.66 -7.15
CA ILE A 60 -0.63 12.81 -7.87
C ILE A 60 -0.67 12.48 -9.36
N GLY A 61 -1.46 13.23 -10.13
CA GLY A 61 -1.43 13.17 -11.59
C GLY A 61 -0.35 14.11 -12.14
N LEU A 62 0.44 13.62 -13.09
CA LEU A 62 1.26 14.47 -13.96
C LEU A 62 0.46 14.69 -15.25
N LEU A 63 0.22 15.95 -15.59
CA LEU A 63 -0.45 16.39 -16.82
C LEU A 63 0.51 16.35 -18.01
#